data_AF-A0A932IHH8-F1
#
_entry.id   AF-A0A932IHH8-F1
#
_cell.length_a   1.000
_cell.length_b   1.000
_cell.length_c   1.000
_cell.angle_alpha   90.00
_cell.angle_beta   90.00
_cell.angle_gamma   90.00
#
_symmetry.space_group_name_H-M   'P 1'
#
loop_
_entity.id
_entity.type
_entity.pdbx_description
1 polymer ?
#
loop_
_entity_poly.entity_id
_entity_poly.type
_entity_poly.pdbx_seq_one_letter_code
_entity_poly.pdbx_strand_id
1 'polypeptide(L)'
;MIPHVVERRLDVTGILGTKLHAILDRGTRRDFFDLYVTLQHEQLGIVECLRAIRAIYRHDVNDGLLLRALTYFDDAEREARLPGEGRADWARVKKYFLGAVGALLVPPPAALAIQRRIVDVSDR
;
A
#
# COMPACT_ATOMS: atom_id res chain seq x y z
N MET A 1 -0.12 25.57 13.87
CA MET A 1 -0.89 24.31 14.01
C MET A 1 -0.03 23.21 13.40
N ILE A 2 0.31 22.16 14.13
CA ILE A 2 0.95 20.98 13.51
C ILE A 2 -0.14 20.38 12.60
N PRO A 3 0.05 20.33 11.27
CA PRO A 3 -0.95 19.75 10.38
C PRO A 3 -1.31 18.34 10.83
N HIS A 4 -2.58 17.95 10.71
CA HIS A 4 -3.06 16.59 11.01
C HIS A 4 -3.06 16.16 12.47
N VAL A 5 -2.98 17.10 13.43
CA VAL A 5 -3.18 16.82 14.86
C VAL A 5 -4.56 17.32 15.30
N VAL A 6 -5.47 16.40 15.62
CA VAL A 6 -6.80 16.66 16.18
C VAL A 6 -6.83 16.13 17.62
N GLU A 7 -7.12 16.98 18.60
CA GLU A 7 -7.20 16.58 20.02
C GLU A 7 -5.96 15.82 20.55
N ARG A 8 -4.75 16.25 20.12
CA ARG A 8 -3.46 15.59 20.44
C ARG A 8 -3.30 14.18 19.85
N ARG A 9 -4.12 13.80 18.87
CA ARG A 9 -3.99 12.56 18.09
C ARG A 9 -3.78 12.90 16.62
N LEU A 10 -3.16 11.99 15.88
CA LEU A 10 -3.11 12.12 14.43
C LEU A 10 -4.49 11.80 13.84
N ASP A 11 -4.95 12.62 12.91
CA ASP A 11 -6.05 12.23 12.04
C ASP A 11 -5.62 11.10 11.08
N VAL A 12 -6.56 10.53 10.33
CA VAL A 12 -6.24 9.43 9.39
C VAL A 12 -5.14 9.81 8.39
N THR A 13 -5.12 11.06 7.92
CA THR A 13 -4.08 11.53 6.98
C THR A 13 -2.72 11.55 7.66
N GLY A 14 -2.65 12.06 8.89
CA GLY A 14 -1.45 12.03 9.73
C GLY A 14 -0.94 10.60 9.93
N ILE A 15 -1.82 9.68 10.31
CA ILE A 15 -1.48 8.27 10.54
C ILE A 15 -0.90 7.65 9.26
N LEU A 16 -1.59 7.79 8.12
CA LEU A 16 -1.13 7.21 6.86
C LEU A 16 0.21 7.78 6.41
N GLY A 17 0.37 9.11 6.47
CA GLY A 17 1.60 9.75 6.03
C GLY A 17 2.79 9.41 6.93
N THR A 18 2.61 9.35 8.26
CA THR A 18 3.69 8.94 9.18
C THR A 18 4.06 7.47 9.02
N LYS A 19 3.09 6.57 8.79
CA LYS A 19 3.36 5.15 8.52
C LYS A 19 4.08 4.94 7.18
N LEU A 20 3.69 5.67 6.13
CA LEU A 20 4.40 5.63 4.85
C LEU A 20 5.82 6.21 4.97
N HIS A 21 6.00 7.28 5.73
CA HIS A 21 7.33 7.83 6.01
C HIS A 21 8.22 6.84 6.77
N ALA A 22 7.67 6.07 7.71
CA ALA A 22 8.42 5.01 8.40
C ALA A 22 8.95 3.93 7.42
N ILE A 23 8.16 3.55 6.42
CA ILE A 23 8.61 2.62 5.38
C ILE A 23 9.73 3.24 4.54
N LEU A 24 9.62 4.52 4.16
CA LEU A 24 10.69 5.24 3.45
C LEU A 24 12.00 5.31 4.24
N ASP A 25 11.91 5.53 5.55
CA ASP A 25 13.05 5.79 6.42
C ASP A 25 13.78 4.50 6.79
N ARG A 26 13.05 3.45 7.20
CA ARG A 26 13.64 2.22 7.75
C ARG A 26 13.08 0.92 7.19
N GLY A 27 11.88 0.91 6.60
CA GLY A 27 11.32 -0.26 5.92
C GLY A 27 11.24 -1.54 6.77
N THR A 28 10.95 -1.43 8.08
CA THR A 28 10.93 -2.60 8.99
C THR A 28 9.72 -3.49 8.76
N ARG A 29 9.77 -4.74 9.23
CA ARG A 29 8.65 -5.68 9.15
C ARG A 29 7.41 -5.11 9.83
N ARG A 30 7.59 -4.46 10.98
CA ARG A 30 6.50 -3.80 11.70
C ARG A 30 5.85 -2.70 10.85
N ASP A 31 6.64 -1.87 10.16
CA ASP A 31 6.08 -0.74 9.38
C ASP A 31 5.14 -1.20 8.27
N PHE A 32 5.51 -2.27 7.56
CA PHE A 32 4.65 -2.85 6.54
C PHE A 32 3.36 -3.45 7.12
N PHE A 33 3.45 -4.17 8.24
CA PHE A 33 2.27 -4.70 8.93
C PHE A 33 1.35 -3.58 9.43
N ASP A 34 1.95 -2.56 10.05
CA ASP A 34 1.26 -1.40 10.59
C ASP A 34 0.49 -0.66 9.50
N LEU A 35 1.12 -0.41 8.35
CA LEU A 35 0.46 0.26 7.23
C LEU A 35 -0.63 -0.62 6.62
N TYR A 36 -0.35 -1.91 6.43
CA TYR A 36 -1.34 -2.86 5.90
C TYR A 36 -2.60 -2.91 6.78
N VAL A 37 -2.44 -3.07 8.10
CA VAL A 37 -3.58 -3.14 9.03
C VAL A 37 -4.36 -1.83 9.06
N THR A 38 -3.67 -0.67 9.08
CA THR A 38 -4.36 0.63 9.02
C THR A 38 -5.17 0.77 7.74
N LEU A 39 -4.63 0.40 6.58
CA LEU A 39 -5.36 0.45 5.31
C LEU A 39 -6.60 -0.44 5.32
N GLN A 40 -6.51 -1.64 5.89
CA GLN A 40 -7.68 -2.53 6.02
C GLN A 40 -8.73 -1.97 7.00
N HIS A 41 -8.30 -1.47 8.15
CA HIS A 41 -9.20 -0.92 9.17
C HIS A 41 -9.97 0.32 8.67
N GLU A 42 -9.26 1.23 7.99
CA GLU A 42 -9.84 2.46 7.45
C GLU A 42 -10.54 2.26 6.09
N GLN A 43 -10.45 1.07 5.50
CA GLN A 43 -10.96 0.75 4.14
C GLN A 43 -10.37 1.66 3.06
N LEU A 44 -9.07 1.94 3.14
CA LEU A 44 -8.33 2.81 2.23
C LEU A 44 -7.31 2.03 1.40
N GLY A 45 -6.83 2.64 0.32
CA GLY A 45 -5.80 2.10 -0.56
C GLY A 45 -4.48 2.86 -0.44
N ILE A 46 -3.47 2.38 -1.18
CA ILE A 46 -2.16 3.03 -1.21
C ILE A 46 -2.20 4.43 -1.82
N VAL A 47 -3.22 4.73 -2.64
CA VAL A 47 -3.42 6.07 -3.23
C VAL A 47 -3.65 7.12 -2.14
N GLU A 48 -4.39 6.76 -1.09
CA GLU A 48 -4.63 7.62 0.08
C GLU A 48 -3.33 7.87 0.84
N CYS A 49 -2.44 6.88 0.96
CA CYS A 49 -1.11 7.08 1.54
C CYS A 49 -0.26 8.06 0.73
N LEU A 50 -0.26 7.92 -0.60
CA LEU A 50 0.48 8.81 -1.50
C LEU A 50 -0.04 10.25 -1.41
N ARG A 51 -1.37 10.43 -1.28
CA ARG A 51 -1.98 11.75 -1.02
C ARG A 51 -1.58 12.28 0.34
N ALA A 52 -1.65 11.45 1.38
CA ALA A 52 -1.33 11.83 2.75
C ALA A 52 0.12 12.28 2.91
N ILE A 53 1.08 11.53 2.38
CA ILE A 53 2.49 11.90 2.52
C ILE A 53 2.83 13.20 1.78
N ARG A 54 2.20 13.48 0.63
CA ARG A 54 2.34 14.75 -0.07
C ARG A 54 1.70 15.92 0.70
N ALA A 55 0.59 15.67 1.39
CA ALA A 55 -0.03 16.67 2.25
C ALA A 55 0.87 17.06 3.43
N ILE A 56 1.56 16.08 4.02
CA ILE A 56 2.44 16.29 5.19
C ILE A 56 3.81 16.87 4.78
N TYR A 57 4.46 16.29 3.77
CA TYR A 57 5.87 16.56 3.43
C TYR A 57 6.07 17.42 2.17
N ARG A 58 4.99 17.88 1.51
CA ARG A 58 5.01 18.79 0.34
C ARG A 58 5.89 18.28 -0.82
N HIS A 59 6.53 19.18 -1.58
CA HIS A 59 7.14 18.94 -2.89
C HIS A 59 8.42 18.06 -2.89
N ASP A 60 8.92 17.65 -1.72
CA ASP A 60 10.17 16.86 -1.62
C ASP A 60 9.95 15.34 -1.75
N VAL A 61 8.75 14.93 -2.16
CA VAL A 61 8.38 13.52 -2.25
C VAL A 61 8.69 12.97 -3.65
N ASN A 62 9.72 12.12 -3.73
CA ASN A 62 10.08 11.41 -4.96
C ASN A 62 9.22 10.14 -5.14
N ASP A 63 8.32 10.16 -6.13
CA ASP A 63 7.40 9.06 -6.41
C ASP A 63 8.12 7.74 -6.71
N GLY A 64 9.26 7.77 -7.41
CA GLY A 64 10.04 6.56 -7.69
C GLY A 64 10.60 5.91 -6.42
N LEU A 65 11.11 6.72 -5.48
CA LEU A 65 11.59 6.23 -4.19
C LEU A 65 10.45 5.69 -3.32
N LEU A 66 9.29 6.36 -3.33
CA LEU A 66 8.10 5.88 -2.62
C LEU A 66 7.64 4.50 -3.09
N LEU A 67 7.45 4.35 -4.40
CA LEU A 67 6.96 3.10 -4.97
C LEU A 67 7.99 1.97 -4.78
N ARG A 68 9.29 2.30 -4.86
CA ARG A 68 10.36 1.36 -4.51
C ARG A 68 10.29 0.95 -3.05
N ALA A 69 10.18 1.88 -2.11
CA ALA A 69 10.15 1.55 -0.68
C ALA A 69 8.94 0.67 -0.32
N LEU A 70 7.77 0.92 -0.93
CA LEU A 70 6.59 0.08 -0.77
C LEU A 70 6.75 -1.34 -1.32
N THR A 71 7.74 -1.59 -2.17
CA THR A 71 7.97 -2.89 -2.83
C THR A 71 9.33 -3.52 -2.52
N TYR A 72 10.10 -2.91 -1.61
CA TYR A 72 11.42 -3.38 -1.19
C TYR A 72 11.33 -3.97 0.22
N PHE A 73 11.63 -5.25 0.36
CA PHE A 73 11.34 -6.01 1.58
C PHE A 73 12.58 -6.55 2.30
N ASP A 74 13.78 -6.39 1.72
CA ASP A 74 14.99 -7.02 2.23
C ASP A 74 15.29 -6.66 3.69
N ASP A 75 15.06 -5.40 4.08
CA ASP A 75 15.29 -4.96 5.46
C ASP A 75 14.28 -5.60 6.42
N ALA A 76 12.99 -5.58 6.08
CA ALA A 76 11.93 -6.26 6.81
C ALA A 76 12.11 -7.79 6.90
N GLU A 77 12.81 -8.41 5.94
CA GLU A 77 13.08 -9.84 5.91
C GLU A 77 14.29 -10.25 6.75
N ARG A 78 15.20 -9.33 7.06
CA ARG A 78 16.29 -9.55 8.02
C ARG A 78 15.81 -9.54 9.47
N GLU A 79 14.63 -8.97 9.73
CA GLU A 79 14.06 -8.92 11.07
C GLU A 79 13.44 -10.25 11.51
N ALA A 80 13.42 -10.45 12.83
CA ALA A 80 12.64 -11.52 13.42
C ALA A 80 11.14 -11.33 13.12
N ARG A 81 10.41 -12.46 13.08
CA ARG A 81 8.95 -12.44 12.95
C ARG A 81 8.32 -11.67 14.11
N LEU A 82 7.21 -10.98 13.83
CA LEU A 82 6.50 -10.24 14.86
C LEU A 82 5.85 -11.21 15.87
N PRO A 83 5.72 -10.83 17.15
CA PRO A 83 4.93 -11.60 18.10
C PRO A 83 3.50 -11.82 17.58
N GLY A 84 3.05 -13.08 17.55
CA GLY A 84 1.71 -13.42 17.05
C GLY A 84 1.56 -13.43 15.52
N GLU A 85 2.63 -13.18 14.76
CA GLU A 85 2.59 -13.25 13.30
C GLU A 85 2.22 -14.67 12.82
N GLY A 86 1.15 -14.76 12.02
CA GLY A 86 0.74 -15.98 11.36
C GLY A 86 1.71 -16.41 10.26
N ARG A 87 1.77 -17.72 9.97
CA ARG A 87 2.72 -18.29 9.00
C ARG A 87 2.63 -17.69 7.59
N ALA A 88 1.44 -17.24 7.20
CA ALA A 88 1.17 -16.69 5.87
C ALA A 88 1.06 -15.15 5.84
N ASP A 89 1.11 -14.50 7.00
CA ASP A 89 0.76 -13.07 7.08
C ASP A 89 1.75 -12.20 6.34
N TRP A 90 3.05 -12.48 6.49
CA TRP A 90 4.06 -11.73 5.77
C TRP A 90 3.94 -11.86 4.25
N ALA A 91 3.68 -13.08 3.76
CA ALA A 91 3.44 -13.31 2.34
C ALA A 91 2.20 -12.53 1.84
N ARG A 92 1.14 -12.44 2.66
CA ARG A 92 -0.05 -11.65 2.35
C ARG A 92 0.25 -10.16 2.29
N VAL A 93 1.00 -9.64 3.26
CA VAL A 93 1.42 -8.22 3.30
C VAL A 93 2.23 -7.84 2.07
N LYS A 94 3.27 -8.62 1.73
CA LYS A 94 4.08 -8.38 0.52
C LYS A 94 3.23 -8.43 -0.75
N LYS A 95 2.36 -9.43 -0.88
CA LYS A 95 1.45 -9.59 -2.03
C LYS A 95 0.52 -8.39 -2.18
N TYR A 96 0.00 -7.87 -1.07
CA TYR A 96 -0.83 -6.66 -1.07
C TYR A 96 -0.07 -5.47 -1.67
N PHE A 97 1.11 -5.14 -1.14
CA PHE A 97 1.85 -3.96 -1.60
C PHE A 97 2.34 -4.09 -3.05
N LEU A 98 2.84 -5.26 -3.45
CA LEU A 98 3.22 -5.52 -4.84
C LEU A 98 2.03 -5.37 -5.80
N GLY A 99 0.87 -5.94 -5.45
CA GLY A 99 -0.33 -5.85 -6.27
C GLY A 99 -0.87 -4.42 -6.34
N ALA A 100 -0.92 -3.72 -5.21
CA ALA A 100 -1.41 -2.36 -5.12
C ALA A 100 -0.52 -1.40 -5.94
N VAL A 101 0.81 -1.47 -5.79
CA VAL A 101 1.75 -0.65 -6.58
C VAL A 101 1.70 -1.03 -8.06
N GLY A 102 1.64 -2.33 -8.39
CA GLY A 102 1.50 -2.79 -9.76
C GLY A 102 0.28 -2.21 -10.47
N ALA A 103 -0.86 -2.12 -9.78
CA ALA A 103 -2.09 -1.53 -10.31
C ALA A 103 -1.99 -0.02 -10.59
N LEU A 104 -1.01 0.70 -10.02
CA LEU A 104 -0.74 2.11 -10.33
C LEU A 104 0.09 2.28 -11.61
N LEU A 105 0.89 1.27 -11.95
CA LEU A 105 1.87 1.33 -13.04
C LEU A 105 1.36 0.67 -14.32
N VAL A 106 0.57 -0.39 -14.18
CA VAL A 106 0.07 -1.18 -15.30
C VAL A 106 -1.36 -0.74 -15.60
N PRO A 107 -1.63 -0.14 -16.78
CA PRO A 107 -3.00 0.17 -17.17
C PRO A 107 -3.80 -1.14 -17.27
N PRO A 108 -5.11 -1.12 -16.94
CA PRO A 108 -5.94 -2.30 -17.07
C PRO A 108 -5.88 -2.82 -18.52
N PRO A 109 -5.80 -4.15 -18.72
CA PRO A 109 -5.71 -4.71 -20.05
C PRO A 109 -6.94 -4.30 -20.87
N ALA A 110 -6.70 -3.86 -22.11
CA ALA A 110 -7.78 -3.51 -23.02
C ALA A 110 -8.67 -4.73 -23.27
N ALA A 111 -9.98 -4.56 -23.13
CA ALA A 111 -10.94 -5.62 -23.43
C ALA A 111 -10.82 -6.05 -24.90
N LEU A 112 -10.65 -7.35 -25.15
CA LEU A 112 -10.55 -7.88 -26.50
C LEU A 112 -11.94 -7.92 -27.14
N ALA A 113 -12.02 -7.65 -28.45
CA ALA A 113 -13.29 -7.76 -29.18
C ALA A 113 -13.90 -9.17 -29.08
N ILE A 114 -13.06 -10.21 -28.99
CA ILE A 114 -13.52 -11.60 -28.84
C ILE A 114 -14.19 -11.89 -27.50
N GLN A 115 -13.85 -11.16 -26.42
CA GLN A 115 -14.50 -11.30 -25.12
C GLN A 115 -15.97 -10.83 -25.13
N ARG A 116 -16.38 -10.07 -26.15
CA ARG A 116 -17.77 -9.62 -26.34
C ARG A 116 -18.61 -10.62 -27.15
N ARG A 117 -17.99 -11.64 -27.74
CA ARG A 117 -18.71 -12.70 -28.43
C ARG A 117 -19.29 -13.64 -27.38
N ILE A 118 -20.58 -13.48 -27.10
CA ILE A 118 -21.36 -14.50 -26.41
C ILE A 118 -21.40 -15.69 -27.37
N VAL A 119 -20.77 -16.80 -26.98
CA VAL A 119 -20.94 -18.07 -27.71
C VAL A 119 -22.26 -18.63 -27.24
N ASP A 120 -23.30 -18.44 -28.05
CA ASP A 120 -24.59 -19.05 -27.81
C ASP A 120 -24.43 -20.58 -27.93
N VAL A 121 -24.87 -21.33 -26.92
CA VAL A 121 -24.74 -22.81 -26.87
C VAL A 121 -26.04 -23.47 -27.36
N SER A 122 -26.70 -22.84 -28.31
CA SER A 122 -27.89 -23.35 -29.02
C SER A 122 -27.55 -23.24 -30.51
N ASP A 123 -27.40 -24.31 -31.30
CA ASP A 123 -28.32 -25.42 -31.47
C ASP A 123 -27.60 -26.77 -31.76
N ARG A 124 -28.19 -27.83 -31.23
CA ARG A 124 -28.05 -29.22 -31.68
C ARG A 124 -29.04 -29.51 -32.79
#